data_AF-A0A6G3MMJ7-F1
#
_entry.id   AF-A0A6G3MMJ7-F1
#
_cell.length_a   1.000
_cell.length_b   1.000
_cell.length_c   1.000
_cell.angle_alpha   90.00
_cell.angle_beta   90.00
_cell.angle_gamma   90.00
#
_symmetry.space_group_name_H-M   'P 1'
#
loop_
_entity.id
_entity.type
_entity.pdbx_description
1 polymer ?
#
loop_
_entity_poly.entity_id
_entity_poly.type
_entity_poly.pdbx_seq_one_letter_code
_entity_poly.pdbx_strand_id
1 'polypeptide(L)'
;HCINGAKDIHCEKKRALLCSNDICSRNGLCEVINNNIRCKCKEGYKGKYCKEFNCPNNCNGNGYCVSAKTCVCNSRYIGKLCEEYPCSETIMNPCMIGGICYQANNSIKCYCSFDYIKGKYCNTLSCYKKCKNGKC
;
A
#
# COMPACT_ATOMS: atom_id res chain seq x y z
N HIS A 1 -25.11 26.93 36.70
CA HIS A 1 -24.65 26.39 37.98
C HIS A 1 -25.53 25.14 38.25
N CYS A 2 -25.20 23.86 37.93
CA CYS A 2 -24.07 22.95 38.24
C CYS A 2 -22.74 23.61 38.61
N ILE A 3 -22.18 23.21 39.76
CA ILE A 3 -21.93 24.13 40.90
C ILE A 3 -23.28 24.81 41.26
N ASN A 4 -23.81 24.70 42.48
CA ASN A 4 -25.12 25.25 42.94
C ASN A 4 -26.41 24.88 42.16
N GLY A 5 -26.88 23.63 42.29
CA GLY A 5 -28.34 23.36 42.22
C GLY A 5 -28.92 22.86 40.89
N ALA A 6 -28.39 21.78 40.32
CA ALA A 6 -29.04 21.13 39.19
C ALA A 6 -30.11 20.12 39.63
N LYS A 7 -31.34 20.37 39.19
CA LYS A 7 -32.46 19.42 39.17
C LYS A 7 -32.91 19.25 37.72
N ASP A 8 -32.27 18.33 37.00
CA ASP A 8 -32.80 17.76 35.77
C ASP A 8 -32.25 16.34 35.57
N ILE A 9 -33.07 15.47 34.97
CA ILE A 9 -32.89 14.03 34.84
C ILE A 9 -31.82 13.63 33.79
N HIS A 10 -31.16 14.62 33.19
CA HIS A 10 -30.12 14.48 32.16
C HIS A 10 -28.73 14.96 32.60
N CYS A 11 -28.41 14.87 33.90
CA CYS A 11 -27.08 15.18 34.42
C CYS A 11 -26.02 14.07 34.18
N GLU A 12 -26.25 13.16 33.23
CA GLU A 12 -25.27 12.12 32.84
C GLU A 12 -24.54 12.38 31.51
N LYS A 13 -24.96 13.37 30.71
CA LYS A 13 -24.43 13.55 29.34
C LYS A 13 -23.30 14.57 29.18
N LYS A 14 -22.61 14.97 30.25
CA LYS A 14 -21.49 15.93 30.13
C LYS A 14 -20.12 15.28 29.84
N ARG A 15 -20.01 13.95 29.94
CA ARG A 15 -18.75 13.22 29.68
C ARG A 15 -18.68 12.59 28.28
N ALA A 16 -19.82 12.36 27.63
CA ALA A 16 -19.92 11.79 26.28
C ALA A 16 -19.53 12.76 25.15
N LEU A 17 -19.39 14.06 25.42
CA LEU A 17 -19.04 15.07 24.40
C LEU A 17 -17.54 15.06 24.05
N LEU A 18 -16.68 14.72 25.00
CA LEU A 18 -15.22 14.80 24.82
C LEU A 18 -14.66 13.66 23.96
N CYS A 19 -15.31 12.49 23.96
CA CYS A 19 -14.91 11.35 23.14
C CYS A 19 -16.03 10.93 22.20
N SER A 20 -15.99 11.45 20.98
CA SER A 20 -16.75 10.93 19.84
C SER A 20 -15.87 10.00 19.00
N ASN A 21 -16.47 8.99 18.37
CA ASN A 21 -15.79 8.02 17.50
C ASN A 21 -14.99 8.68 16.36
N ASP A 22 -15.38 9.89 15.94
CA ASP A 22 -14.74 10.60 14.85
C ASP A 22 -13.45 11.33 15.27
N ILE A 23 -13.24 11.59 16.57
CA ILE A 23 -12.04 12.32 17.07
C ILE A 23 -10.77 11.49 16.85
N CYS A 24 -10.83 10.19 17.09
CA CYS A 24 -9.74 9.26 16.79
C CYS A 24 -9.86 8.66 15.39
N SER A 25 -10.55 9.35 14.47
CA SER A 25 -10.77 8.94 13.08
C SER A 25 -11.33 7.52 12.92
N ARG A 26 -12.06 7.00 13.92
CA ARG A 26 -12.51 5.59 14.03
C ARG A 26 -11.36 4.55 14.01
N ASN A 27 -10.12 5.03 14.07
CA ASN A 27 -8.88 4.28 13.99
C ASN A 27 -8.18 4.18 15.35
N GLY A 28 -8.88 4.46 16.45
CA GLY A 28 -8.33 4.35 17.79
C GLY A 28 -9.41 4.34 18.86
N LEU A 29 -9.00 3.94 20.06
CA LEU A 29 -9.79 4.11 21.28
C LEU A 29 -9.62 5.54 21.79
N CYS A 30 -10.73 6.21 22.10
CA CYS A 30 -10.72 7.55 22.67
C CYS A 30 -10.75 7.47 24.20
N GLU A 31 -9.80 8.11 24.85
CA GLU A 31 -9.69 8.18 26.31
C GLU A 31 -9.60 9.66 26.76
N VAL A 32 -10.29 10.00 27.85
CA VAL A 32 -10.18 11.32 28.48
C VAL A 32 -9.28 11.22 29.72
N ILE A 33 -8.13 11.86 29.68
CA ILE A 33 -7.14 11.88 30.76
C ILE A 33 -6.94 13.34 31.21
N ASN A 34 -7.21 13.65 32.48
CA ASN A 34 -7.09 15.02 33.03
C ASN A 34 -7.81 16.09 32.18
N ASN A 35 -9.05 15.83 31.77
CA ASN A 35 -9.83 16.66 30.82
C ASN A 35 -9.23 16.83 29.41
N ASN A 36 -8.15 16.14 29.06
CA ASN A 36 -7.58 16.12 27.71
C ASN A 36 -7.93 14.83 26.98
N ILE A 37 -8.09 14.93 25.66
CA ILE A 37 -8.37 13.78 24.80
C ILE A 37 -7.05 13.12 24.38
N ARG A 38 -6.99 11.81 24.54
CA ARG A 38 -5.90 10.96 24.06
C ARG A 38 -6.47 9.83 23.21
N CYS A 39 -5.92 9.64 22.02
CA CYS A 39 -6.26 8.51 21.17
C CYS A 39 -5.20 7.40 21.29
N LYS A 40 -5.65 6.18 21.59
CA LYS A 40 -4.83 4.97 21.46
C LYS A 40 -5.11 4.34 20.10
N CYS A 41 -4.24 4.59 19.13
CA CYS A 41 -4.45 4.15 17.75
C CYS A 41 -4.42 2.63 17.59
N LYS A 42 -5.26 2.13 16.68
CA LYS A 42 -5.22 0.76 16.17
C LYS A 42 -3.91 0.54 15.42
N GLU A 43 -3.53 -0.72 15.27
CA GLU A 43 -2.34 -1.12 14.52
C GLU A 43 -2.34 -0.48 13.11
N GLY A 44 -1.18 0.05 12.73
CA GLY A 44 -0.98 0.72 11.45
C GLY A 44 -1.44 2.19 11.40
N TYR A 45 -2.04 2.73 12.47
CA TYR A 45 -2.39 4.16 12.58
C TYR A 45 -1.53 4.89 13.61
N LYS A 46 -1.31 6.19 13.39
CA LYS A 46 -0.52 7.05 14.26
C LYS A 46 -1.04 8.50 14.29
N GLY A 47 -0.35 9.33 15.06
CA GLY A 47 -0.69 10.74 15.25
C GLY A 47 -1.74 10.94 16.34
N LYS A 48 -1.89 12.19 16.79
CA LYS A 48 -2.75 12.56 17.93
C LYS A 48 -4.20 12.10 17.80
N TYR A 49 -4.69 12.00 16.57
CA TYR A 49 -6.08 11.69 16.22
C TYR A 49 -6.21 10.43 15.34
N CYS A 50 -5.15 9.62 15.23
CA CYS A 50 -5.12 8.39 14.41
C CYS A 50 -5.51 8.61 12.94
N LYS A 51 -5.22 9.81 12.41
CA LYS A 51 -5.48 10.18 11.01
C LYS A 51 -4.34 9.78 10.09
N GLU A 52 -3.13 9.68 10.65
CA GLU A 52 -1.95 9.23 9.93
C GLU A 52 -1.83 7.71 10.03
N PHE A 53 -1.07 7.12 9.13
CA PHE A 53 -0.78 5.69 9.14
C PHE A 53 0.72 5.41 9.09
N ASN A 54 1.10 4.28 9.67
CA ASN A 54 2.43 3.71 9.50
C ASN A 54 2.43 2.89 8.22
N CYS A 55 3.37 3.17 7.33
CA CYS A 55 3.55 2.33 6.14
C CYS A 55 3.94 0.91 6.57
N PRO A 56 3.30 -0.12 6.01
CA PRO A 56 3.66 -1.49 6.33
C PRO A 56 5.09 -1.76 5.83
N ASN A 57 5.98 -2.15 6.76
CA ASN A 57 7.42 -2.32 6.53
C ASN A 57 8.09 -1.14 5.77
N ASN A 58 7.57 0.08 5.94
CA ASN A 58 8.00 1.26 5.18
C ASN A 58 7.99 1.06 3.65
N CYS A 59 7.13 0.19 3.11
CA CYS A 59 7.14 -0.23 1.71
C CYS A 59 8.54 -0.64 1.22
N ASN A 60 9.35 -1.27 2.09
CA ASN A 60 10.76 -1.61 1.88
C ASN A 60 11.65 -0.44 1.42
N GLY A 61 11.24 0.81 1.65
CA GLY A 61 11.91 2.00 1.11
C GLY A 61 11.72 2.20 -0.40
N ASN A 62 10.95 1.33 -1.06
CA ASN A 62 10.76 1.27 -2.51
C ASN A 62 9.37 1.76 -2.94
N GLY A 63 8.74 2.61 -2.15
CA GLY A 63 7.41 3.12 -2.43
C GLY A 63 6.88 4.02 -1.34
N TYR A 64 5.60 4.36 -1.44
CA TYR A 64 4.86 5.12 -0.45
C TYR A 64 3.55 4.41 -0.14
N CYS A 65 3.04 4.56 1.08
CA CYS A 65 1.75 3.97 1.43
C CYS A 65 0.61 4.98 1.27
N VAL A 66 -0.55 4.48 0.85
CA VAL A 66 -1.80 5.25 0.75
C VAL A 66 -2.80 4.87 1.85
N SER A 67 -2.48 3.82 2.61
CA SER A 67 -3.20 3.39 3.80
C SER A 67 -2.24 2.64 4.73
N ALA A 68 -2.71 2.32 5.93
CA ALA A 68 -1.99 1.47 6.89
C ALA A 68 -1.63 0.06 6.36
N LYS A 69 -2.20 -0.37 5.23
CA LYS A 69 -2.04 -1.72 4.67
C LYS A 69 -1.62 -1.76 3.21
N THR A 70 -1.59 -0.61 2.52
CA THR A 70 -1.44 -0.54 1.06
C THR A 70 -0.24 0.31 0.69
N CYS A 71 0.73 -0.31 0.04
CA CYS A 71 1.85 0.36 -0.61
C CYS A 71 1.57 0.59 -2.09
N VAL A 72 2.10 1.70 -2.59
CA VAL A 72 2.25 2.02 -4.01
C VAL A 72 3.75 2.04 -4.28
N CYS A 73 4.20 1.16 -5.17
CA CYS A 73 5.62 0.97 -5.43
C CYS A 73 6.18 2.00 -6.40
N ASN A 74 7.41 2.41 -6.13
CA ASN A 74 8.22 3.17 -7.07
C ASN A 74 8.48 2.34 -8.34
N SER A 75 8.89 3.03 -9.41
CA SER A 75 9.20 2.38 -10.68
C SER A 75 10.16 1.21 -10.48
N ARG A 76 9.92 0.12 -11.21
CA ARG A 76 10.67 -1.16 -11.20
C ARG A 76 10.44 -2.08 -9.99
N TYR A 77 9.77 -1.64 -8.93
CA TYR A 77 9.40 -2.49 -7.80
C TYR A 77 7.95 -2.97 -7.90
N ILE A 78 7.71 -4.20 -7.44
CA ILE A 78 6.37 -4.78 -7.31
C ILE A 78 6.25 -5.52 -5.97
N GLY A 79 5.09 -6.14 -5.75
CA GLY A 79 4.79 -6.86 -4.52
C GLY A 79 3.83 -6.06 -3.65
N LYS A 80 3.41 -6.67 -2.53
CA LYS A 80 2.46 -6.01 -1.62
C LYS A 80 3.13 -4.92 -0.80
N LEU A 81 4.42 -5.09 -0.54
CA LEU A 81 5.27 -4.20 0.27
C LEU A 81 6.43 -3.63 -0.56
N CYS A 82 6.42 -3.75 -1.88
CA CYS A 82 7.48 -3.30 -2.78
C CYS A 82 8.82 -4.01 -2.52
N GLU A 83 8.75 -5.29 -2.17
CA GLU A 83 9.85 -6.19 -1.85
C GLU A 83 10.49 -6.82 -3.09
N GLU A 84 9.79 -6.85 -4.23
CA GLU A 84 10.26 -7.50 -5.45
C GLU A 84 10.83 -6.47 -6.43
N TYR A 85 11.98 -6.79 -7.02
CA TYR A 85 12.63 -5.99 -8.07
C TYR A 85 12.85 -6.84 -9.33
N PRO A 86 11.78 -7.15 -10.08
CA PRO A 86 11.81 -8.16 -11.14
C PRO A 86 12.57 -7.72 -12.39
N CYS A 87 12.61 -6.41 -12.69
CA CYS A 87 13.34 -5.87 -13.84
C CYS A 87 14.77 -5.45 -13.44
N SER A 88 15.49 -6.31 -12.71
CA SER A 88 16.89 -6.07 -12.38
C SER A 88 17.81 -6.45 -13.54
N GLU A 89 18.91 -5.73 -13.71
CA GLU A 89 19.99 -6.12 -14.62
C GLU A 89 20.86 -7.25 -14.03
N THR A 90 20.86 -7.39 -12.70
CA THR A 90 21.61 -8.41 -11.95
C THR A 90 20.82 -9.69 -11.71
N ILE A 91 19.49 -9.66 -11.88
CA ILE A 91 18.62 -10.85 -11.84
C ILE A 91 18.30 -11.18 -13.29
N MET A 92 18.26 -12.47 -13.64
CA MET A 92 17.94 -12.92 -14.99
C MET A 92 16.66 -12.23 -15.48
N ASN A 93 16.78 -11.36 -16.49
CA ASN A 93 15.68 -10.54 -17.01
C ASN A 93 14.46 -11.45 -17.27
N PRO A 94 13.30 -11.21 -16.63
CA PRO A 94 12.13 -12.06 -16.77
C PRO A 94 11.58 -12.10 -18.20
N CYS A 95 12.00 -11.16 -19.06
CA CYS A 95 11.65 -11.11 -20.47
C CYS A 95 12.62 -11.88 -21.39
N MET A 96 13.45 -12.78 -20.82
CA MET A 96 14.46 -13.58 -21.52
C MET A 96 15.45 -12.72 -22.35
N ILE A 97 16.26 -13.34 -23.21
CA ILE A 97 17.26 -12.66 -24.05
C ILE A 97 16.62 -11.66 -25.04
N GLY A 98 15.32 -11.80 -25.30
CA GLY A 98 14.64 -11.10 -26.39
C GLY A 98 13.69 -9.97 -25.99
N GLY A 99 13.60 -9.54 -24.73
CA GLY A 99 12.57 -8.58 -24.32
C GLY A 99 13.01 -7.51 -23.32
N ILE A 100 12.38 -6.34 -23.42
CA ILE A 100 12.57 -5.22 -22.48
C ILE A 100 11.54 -5.35 -21.36
N CYS A 101 12.01 -5.44 -20.11
CA CYS A 101 11.19 -5.49 -18.91
C CYS A 101 10.81 -4.09 -18.44
N TYR A 102 9.53 -3.89 -18.14
CA TYR A 102 9.05 -2.67 -17.46
C TYR A 102 7.90 -3.01 -16.53
N GLN A 103 7.64 -2.11 -15.57
CA GLN A 103 6.54 -2.23 -14.62
C GLN A 103 5.33 -1.44 -15.13
N ALA A 104 4.14 -2.03 -15.02
CA ALA A 104 2.87 -1.34 -15.23
C ALA A 104 1.79 -1.94 -14.31
N ASN A 105 1.07 -1.08 -13.59
CA ASN A 105 -0.04 -1.47 -12.69
C ASN A 105 0.33 -2.59 -11.70
N ASN A 106 1.47 -2.45 -11.00
CA ASN A 106 2.00 -3.44 -10.05
C ASN A 106 2.24 -4.83 -10.67
N SER A 107 2.47 -4.88 -11.98
CA SER A 107 2.75 -6.11 -12.73
C SER A 107 3.95 -5.92 -13.65
N ILE A 108 4.65 -7.03 -13.90
CA ILE A 108 5.71 -7.10 -14.93
C ILE A 108 5.05 -7.09 -16.30
N LYS A 109 5.62 -6.31 -17.21
CA LYS A 109 5.30 -6.31 -18.63
C LYS A 109 6.60 -6.47 -19.43
N CYS A 110 6.50 -7.24 -20.49
CA CYS A 110 7.60 -7.46 -21.43
C CYS A 110 7.22 -6.91 -22.80
N TYR A 111 8.09 -6.10 -23.39
CA TYR A 111 8.07 -5.83 -24.83
C TYR A 111 9.01 -6.80 -25.52
N CYS A 112 8.46 -7.74 -26.27
CA CYS A 112 9.23 -8.76 -26.98
C CYS A 112 9.78 -8.23 -28.30
N SER A 113 11.03 -8.57 -28.62
CA SER A 113 11.66 -8.38 -29.92
C SER A 113 10.95 -9.21 -31.00
N PHE A 114 11.10 -8.83 -32.27
CA PHE A 114 10.39 -9.43 -33.43
C PHE A 114 10.53 -10.96 -33.51
N ASP A 115 11.62 -11.52 -33.01
CA ASP A 115 11.92 -12.96 -33.07
C ASP A 115 11.19 -13.78 -31.98
N TYR A 116 10.50 -13.13 -31.03
CA TYR A 116 9.79 -13.77 -29.91
C TYR A 116 8.30 -13.38 -29.86
N ILE A 117 7.40 -14.34 -29.53
CA ILE A 117 5.94 -14.12 -29.49
C ILE A 117 5.59 -13.26 -28.27
N LYS A 118 4.49 -12.51 -28.37
CA LYS A 118 3.79 -11.71 -27.34
C LYS A 118 3.25 -12.55 -26.16
N GLY A 119 4.11 -13.31 -25.49
CA GLY A 119 3.85 -13.94 -24.19
C GLY A 119 4.25 -13.02 -23.03
N LYS A 120 3.78 -13.31 -21.81
CA LYS A 120 4.06 -12.48 -20.61
C LYS A 120 5.56 -12.28 -20.34
N TYR A 121 6.40 -13.22 -20.81
CA TYR A 121 7.84 -13.31 -20.52
C TYR A 121 8.72 -13.52 -21.77
N CYS A 122 8.18 -13.34 -22.98
CA CYS A 122 8.91 -13.55 -24.25
C CYS A 122 9.63 -14.91 -24.35
N ASN A 123 9.04 -15.98 -23.80
CA ASN A 123 9.66 -17.30 -23.67
C ASN A 123 9.39 -18.24 -24.86
N THR A 124 8.88 -17.73 -25.98
CA THR A 124 8.55 -18.54 -27.16
C THR A 124 9.01 -17.83 -28.44
N LEU A 125 9.70 -18.54 -29.33
CA LEU A 125 10.14 -18.03 -30.63
C LEU A 125 8.94 -17.83 -31.57
N SER A 126 8.86 -16.66 -32.22
CA SER A 126 7.82 -16.33 -33.20
C SER A 126 8.30 -16.58 -34.62
N CYS A 127 8.36 -17.84 -35.05
CA CYS A 127 8.63 -18.15 -36.45
C CYS A 127 7.41 -17.80 -37.32
N TYR A 128 7.38 -16.59 -37.87
CA TYR A 128 6.31 -16.13 -38.77
C TYR A 128 6.34 -16.84 -40.15
N LYS A 129 7.45 -17.52 -40.46
CA LYS A 129 7.61 -18.42 -41.61
C LYS A 129 8.23 -19.73 -41.14
N LYS A 130 7.83 -20.85 -41.76
CA LYS A 130 8.28 -22.22 -41.43
C LYS A 130 9.78 -22.23 -41.09
N CYS A 131 10.13 -22.70 -39.88
CA CYS A 131 11.52 -22.89 -39.45
C CYS A 131 12.34 -23.51 -40.58
N LYS A 132 13.44 -22.85 -40.98
CA LYS A 132 14.46 -23.46 -41.83
C LYS A 132 15.78 -23.51 -41.06
N ASN A 133 16.36 -24.69 -40.97
CA ASN A 133 17.69 -24.94 -40.39
C ASN A 133 17.85 -24.46 -38.93
N GLY A 134 16.84 -24.68 -38.09
CA GLY A 134 16.95 -24.43 -36.64
C GLY A 134 17.05 -22.96 -36.24
N LYS A 135 16.86 -22.04 -37.17
CA LYS A 135 16.69 -20.61 -36.91
C LYS A 135 15.33 -20.15 -37.42
N CYS A 136 14.58 -19.53 -36.51
CA CYS A 136 13.84 -18.33 -36.88
C CYS A 136 14.91 -17.25 -37.14
#